data_AF-A0A7X4EFU8-F1
#
_entry.id   AF-A0A7X4EFU8-F1
#
_cell.length_a   1.000
_cell.length_b   1.000
_cell.length_c   1.000
_cell.angle_alpha   90.00
_cell.angle_beta   90.00
_cell.angle_gamma   90.00
#
_symmetry.space_group_name_H-M   'P 1'
#
loop_
_entity.id
_entity.type
_entity.pdbx_description
1 polymer ?
#
loop_
_entity_poly.entity_id
_entity_poly.type
_entity_poly.pdbx_seq_one_letter_code
_entity_poly.pdbx_strand_id
1 'polypeptide(L)'
;MTDRIARDEHPAYRAPLRASRWRSRSAVLFMGASLSGCSRAITPPEPLVFTFDFDRGAQGFVADFADYPPEHAEIYELTADYRAIPPPLDSRSALFISGVNRSDDLFMFYRGALDGLTPGARYAATVSVEIATDTPSGCLGVGGAPGESVWIKAGVTAVEPLTVSDGSYLRMNVDIGSQSNSGTQAVVLGNVANSRACEEPRRWETKALAEQDVPASLLVPPDGRAWLLIGADSGFESLTQLYFTRASVTLTPP
;
A
#
# COMPACT_ATOMS: atom_id res chain seq x y z
N MET A 1 17.32 -33.42 63.06
CA MET A 1 17.13 -32.57 64.26
C MET A 1 16.18 -31.49 63.86
N THR A 2 14.94 -31.36 64.30
CA THR A 2 14.04 -31.97 65.31
C THR A 2 12.80 -31.06 65.17
N ASP A 3 11.53 -31.43 65.29
CA ASP A 3 10.84 -32.61 65.79
C ASP A 3 9.37 -32.51 65.33
N ARG A 4 8.66 -33.64 65.40
CA ARG A 4 7.23 -33.87 65.13
C ARG A 4 6.32 -33.36 66.28
N ILE A 5 4.99 -33.44 66.07
CA ILE A 5 3.94 -34.09 66.92
C ILE A 5 2.57 -33.48 66.53
N ALA A 6 1.73 -34.18 65.75
CA ALA A 6 0.69 -35.18 66.10
C ALA A 6 -0.63 -34.55 66.66
N ARG A 7 -1.74 -34.65 65.90
CA ARG A 7 -2.89 -35.59 66.02
C ARG A 7 -3.98 -35.10 66.99
N ASP A 8 -5.25 -35.07 66.56
CA ASP A 8 -6.23 -36.07 67.02
C ASP A 8 -7.61 -35.99 66.32
N GLU A 9 -8.26 -37.16 66.28
CA GLU A 9 -9.49 -37.48 65.56
C GLU A 9 -10.78 -37.33 66.40
N HIS A 10 -11.91 -37.35 65.69
CA HIS A 10 -13.33 -37.49 66.09
C HIS A 10 -13.64 -38.52 67.20
N PRO A 11 -14.81 -38.44 67.89
CA PRO A 11 -15.99 -39.21 67.43
C PRO A 11 -17.42 -38.73 67.82
N ALA A 12 -18.37 -39.24 67.01
CA ALA A 12 -19.68 -39.85 67.36
C ALA A 12 -20.94 -39.04 67.79
N TYR A 13 -21.90 -39.00 66.84
CA TYR A 13 -23.21 -39.69 66.85
C TYR A 13 -24.17 -39.56 68.06
N ARG A 14 -25.39 -39.03 67.81
CA ARG A 14 -26.68 -39.49 68.36
C ARG A 14 -27.87 -38.93 67.57
N ALA A 15 -28.79 -39.80 67.16
CA ALA A 15 -30.16 -39.53 66.68
C ALA A 15 -31.15 -40.20 67.67
N PRO A 16 -32.49 -40.27 67.46
CA PRO A 16 -33.43 -39.50 66.62
C PRO A 16 -34.70 -39.07 67.41
N LEU A 17 -35.59 -38.23 66.84
CA LEU A 17 -37.02 -38.21 67.21
C LEU A 17 -37.91 -37.89 65.99
N ARG A 18 -39.07 -38.55 65.96
CA ARG A 18 -39.98 -38.75 64.82
C ARG A 18 -41.02 -37.65 64.62
N ALA A 19 -41.55 -37.66 63.39
CA ALA A 19 -42.92 -37.35 62.96
C ALA A 19 -43.30 -35.88 62.74
N SER A 20 -43.66 -35.54 61.50
CA SER A 20 -45.05 -35.64 61.05
C SER A 20 -45.15 -35.30 59.55
N ARG A 21 -46.10 -35.95 58.88
CA ARG A 21 -46.36 -35.84 57.45
C ARG A 21 -47.20 -34.61 57.17
N TRP A 22 -46.68 -33.64 56.41
CA TRP A 22 -47.50 -32.64 55.72
C TRP A 22 -47.28 -32.75 54.21
N ARG A 23 -48.36 -33.03 53.49
CA ARG A 23 -48.42 -33.04 52.03
C ARG A 23 -48.64 -31.60 51.57
N SER A 24 -47.65 -30.99 50.94
CA SER A 24 -47.86 -29.81 50.10
C SER A 24 -47.33 -30.12 48.71
N ARG A 25 -48.24 -30.18 47.74
CA ARG A 25 -47.92 -30.23 46.32
C ARG A 25 -47.51 -28.81 45.90
N SER A 26 -46.22 -28.51 45.91
CA SER A 26 -45.69 -27.32 45.25
C SER A 26 -45.30 -27.68 43.83
N ALA A 27 -46.08 -27.20 42.86
CA ALA A 27 -45.69 -27.23 41.46
C ALA A 27 -44.51 -26.26 41.29
N VAL A 28 -43.31 -26.81 41.07
CA VAL A 28 -42.13 -26.02 40.67
C VAL A 28 -42.30 -25.73 39.19
N LEU A 29 -42.69 -24.49 38.88
CA LEU A 29 -42.65 -23.97 37.52
C LEU A 29 -41.17 -23.71 37.19
N PHE A 30 -40.54 -24.61 36.42
CA PHE A 30 -39.24 -24.35 35.82
C PHE A 30 -39.41 -23.27 34.74
N MET A 31 -39.15 -22.03 35.13
CA MET A 31 -39.01 -20.93 34.19
C MET A 31 -37.68 -21.10 33.47
N GLY A 32 -37.71 -21.78 32.32
CA GLY A 32 -36.56 -21.92 31.44
C GLY A 32 -36.13 -20.53 30.98
N ALA A 33 -35.01 -20.05 31.53
CA ALA A 33 -34.34 -18.87 31.02
C ALA A 33 -33.73 -19.21 29.66
N SER A 34 -34.45 -18.89 28.59
CA SER A 34 -33.94 -18.90 27.23
C SER A 34 -32.81 -17.88 27.15
N LEU A 35 -31.55 -18.35 27.24
CA LEU A 35 -30.41 -17.55 26.83
C LEU A 35 -30.48 -17.39 25.31
N SER A 36 -31.16 -16.34 24.85
CA SER A 36 -31.05 -15.86 23.48
C SER A 36 -29.62 -15.37 23.27
N GLY A 37 -28.73 -16.28 22.88
CA GLY A 37 -27.42 -15.93 22.34
C GLY A 37 -27.64 -15.10 21.08
N CYS A 38 -27.40 -13.79 21.17
CA CYS A 38 -27.24 -12.97 19.99
C CYS A 38 -25.97 -13.44 19.27
N SER A 39 -26.14 -14.29 18.25
CA SER A 39 -25.13 -14.50 17.23
C SER A 39 -24.95 -13.18 16.51
N ARG A 40 -24.03 -12.33 16.99
CA ARG A 40 -23.56 -11.18 16.22
C ARG A 40 -22.93 -11.77 14.96
N ALA A 41 -23.62 -11.65 13.83
CA ALA A 41 -23.01 -11.89 12.54
C ALA A 41 -21.79 -10.98 12.47
N ILE A 42 -20.60 -11.57 12.40
CA ILE A 42 -19.36 -10.83 12.20
C ILE A 42 -19.40 -10.45 10.72
N THR A 43 -19.85 -9.23 10.41
CA THR A 43 -19.70 -8.67 9.08
C THR A 43 -18.19 -8.59 8.81
N PRO A 44 -17.67 -9.20 7.72
CA PRO A 44 -16.27 -9.05 7.38
C PRO A 44 -15.98 -7.55 7.21
N PRO A 45 -14.83 -7.07 7.70
CA PRO A 45 -14.48 -5.66 7.58
C PRO A 45 -14.46 -5.25 6.10
N GLU A 46 -15.04 -4.09 5.80
CA GLU A 46 -15.15 -3.60 4.42
C GLU A 46 -13.78 -3.13 3.90
N PRO A 47 -13.51 -3.27 2.58
CA PRO A 47 -12.32 -2.71 1.97
C PRO A 47 -12.26 -1.18 2.13
N LEU A 48 -11.05 -0.66 2.34
CA LEU A 48 -10.80 0.79 2.34
C LEU A 48 -10.32 1.20 0.95
N VAL A 49 -10.94 2.21 0.35
CA VAL A 49 -10.59 2.71 -0.98
C VAL A 49 -10.10 4.15 -0.88
N PHE A 50 -8.90 4.41 -1.39
CA PHE A 50 -8.33 5.74 -1.51
C PHE A 50 -8.14 6.05 -2.98
N THR A 51 -8.64 7.20 -3.43
CA THR A 51 -8.51 7.66 -4.82
C THR A 51 -8.01 9.09 -4.83
N PHE A 52 -6.97 9.33 -5.61
CA PHE A 52 -6.30 10.62 -5.76
C PHE A 52 -6.49 11.11 -7.20
N ASP A 53 -7.21 12.21 -7.36
CA ASP A 53 -7.46 12.86 -8.65
C ASP A 53 -6.57 14.10 -8.77
N PHE A 54 -5.42 13.99 -9.43
CA PHE A 54 -4.40 15.04 -9.41
C PHE A 54 -4.81 16.30 -10.19
N ASP A 55 -5.93 16.27 -10.92
CA ASP A 55 -6.53 17.50 -11.44
C ASP A 55 -7.00 18.46 -10.33
N ARG A 56 -7.13 17.95 -9.09
CA ARG A 56 -7.53 18.71 -7.89
C ARG A 56 -6.34 19.11 -7.01
N GLY A 57 -5.13 19.07 -7.55
CA GLY A 57 -3.90 19.42 -6.83
C GLY A 57 -3.08 18.20 -6.41
N ALA A 58 -1.89 18.48 -5.87
CA ALA A 58 -0.91 17.46 -5.47
C ALA A 58 -1.35 16.57 -4.30
N GLN A 59 -2.39 16.95 -3.54
CA GLN A 59 -2.97 16.13 -2.46
C GLN A 59 -1.95 15.59 -1.45
N GLY A 60 -0.91 16.39 -1.16
CA GLY A 60 0.13 16.03 -0.20
C GLY A 60 1.19 15.06 -0.75
N PHE A 61 1.16 14.70 -2.04
CA PHE A 61 2.20 13.90 -2.66
C PHE A 61 3.49 14.69 -2.78
N VAL A 62 4.59 14.07 -2.37
CA VAL A 62 5.95 14.64 -2.42
C VAL A 62 6.79 13.81 -3.37
N ALA A 63 7.48 14.49 -4.29
CA ALA A 63 8.38 13.85 -5.25
C ALA A 63 9.75 13.55 -4.64
N ASP A 64 10.40 12.52 -5.15
CA ASP A 64 11.79 12.19 -4.87
C ASP A 64 12.34 11.27 -5.98
N PHE A 65 13.65 10.99 -5.92
CA PHE A 65 14.37 10.28 -6.97
C PHE A 65 15.37 9.32 -6.36
N ALA A 66 15.54 8.14 -6.94
CA ALA A 66 16.46 7.10 -6.49
C ALA A 66 17.12 6.39 -7.68
N ASP A 67 18.04 5.48 -7.36
CA ASP A 67 18.80 4.65 -8.28
C ASP A 67 19.75 5.44 -9.19
N TYR A 68 20.40 6.44 -8.61
CA TYR A 68 21.47 7.22 -9.25
C TYR A 68 22.62 7.52 -8.26
N PRO A 69 23.86 7.67 -8.71
CA PRO A 69 24.97 8.12 -7.87
C PRO A 69 24.70 9.55 -7.37
N PRO A 70 24.98 9.86 -6.09
CA PRO A 70 24.84 11.22 -5.57
C PRO A 70 25.87 12.18 -6.20
N GLU A 71 26.98 11.66 -6.72
CA GLU A 71 27.96 12.42 -7.48
C GLU A 71 27.36 12.86 -8.82
N HIS A 72 27.53 14.14 -9.15
CA HIS A 72 27.03 14.73 -10.39
C HIS A 72 25.51 14.63 -10.58
N ALA A 73 24.73 14.64 -9.48
CA ALA A 73 23.27 14.61 -9.51
C ALA A 73 22.65 15.65 -10.48
N GLU A 74 23.32 16.78 -10.71
CA GLU A 74 22.89 17.83 -11.64
C GLU A 74 22.74 17.34 -13.09
N ILE A 75 23.52 16.34 -13.53
CA ILE A 75 23.48 15.85 -14.91
C ILE A 75 22.26 14.98 -15.21
N TYR A 76 21.53 14.60 -14.16
CA TYR A 76 20.28 13.85 -14.26
C TYR A 76 19.08 14.79 -14.47
N GLU A 77 19.24 16.11 -14.38
CA GLU A 77 18.20 17.10 -14.70
C GLU A 77 16.84 16.80 -14.02
N LEU A 78 16.89 16.33 -12.77
CA LEU A 78 15.74 15.84 -12.00
C LEU A 78 14.77 16.99 -11.72
N THR A 79 13.53 16.85 -12.17
CA THR A 79 12.49 17.88 -12.01
C THR A 79 11.17 17.24 -11.63
N ALA A 80 10.50 17.79 -10.62
CA ALA A 80 9.13 17.44 -10.28
C ALA A 80 8.35 18.64 -9.77
N ASP A 81 7.12 18.82 -10.24
CA ASP A 81 6.23 19.90 -9.84
C ASP A 81 4.76 19.57 -10.11
N TYR A 82 3.86 20.47 -9.70
CA TYR A 82 2.45 20.41 -10.05
C TYR A 82 2.16 21.45 -11.12
N ARG A 83 1.76 21.02 -12.32
CA ARG A 83 1.55 21.94 -13.45
C ARG A 83 0.55 21.41 -14.47
N ALA A 84 0.15 22.29 -15.38
CA ALA A 84 -0.70 21.93 -16.51
C ALA A 84 -0.06 20.83 -17.36
N ILE A 85 -0.88 19.89 -17.82
CA ILE A 85 -0.47 18.90 -18.83
C ILE A 85 -0.39 19.64 -20.17
N PRO A 86 0.56 19.33 -21.08
CA PRO A 86 0.61 20.03 -22.35
C PRO A 86 -0.60 19.71 -23.26
N PRO A 87 -0.86 20.52 -24.29
CA PRO A 87 -1.92 20.24 -25.26
C PRO A 87 -1.81 18.83 -25.85
N PRO A 88 -2.93 18.13 -26.09
CA PRO A 88 -4.32 18.61 -26.02
C PRO A 88 -4.99 18.42 -24.65
N LEU A 89 -4.21 18.23 -23.58
CA LEU A 89 -4.71 17.94 -22.23
C LEU A 89 -4.57 19.15 -21.27
N ASP A 90 -4.34 20.34 -21.81
CA ASP A 90 -4.03 21.59 -21.09
C ASP A 90 -5.18 22.19 -20.28
N SER A 91 -6.36 21.60 -20.35
CA SER A 91 -7.45 21.87 -19.41
C SER A 91 -7.26 21.22 -18.04
N ARG A 92 -6.29 20.31 -17.90
CA ARG A 92 -5.98 19.58 -16.66
C ARG A 92 -4.59 19.91 -16.13
N SER A 93 -4.42 19.80 -14.82
CA SER A 93 -3.11 19.81 -14.17
C SER A 93 -2.84 18.48 -13.47
N ALA A 94 -1.58 18.14 -13.29
CA ALA A 94 -1.18 16.85 -12.72
C ALA A 94 0.22 16.91 -12.10
N LEU A 95 0.61 15.84 -11.43
CA LEU A 95 1.95 15.66 -10.88
C LEU A 95 2.92 15.36 -12.02
N PHE A 96 3.80 16.31 -12.36
CA PHE A 96 4.81 16.16 -13.38
C PHE A 96 6.12 15.64 -12.80
N ILE A 97 6.74 14.65 -13.47
CA ILE A 97 8.07 14.19 -13.11
C ILE A 97 8.95 13.95 -14.34
N SER A 98 10.24 14.23 -14.20
CA SER A 98 11.22 14.16 -15.27
C SER A 98 12.62 13.91 -14.75
N GLY A 99 13.42 13.25 -15.59
CA GLY A 99 14.84 13.03 -15.35
C GLY A 99 15.52 12.47 -16.60
N VAL A 100 16.81 12.76 -16.73
CA VAL A 100 17.71 12.18 -17.72
C VAL A 100 18.44 11.02 -17.06
N ASN A 101 18.05 9.79 -17.39
CA ASN A 101 18.68 8.62 -16.82
C ASN A 101 20.12 8.47 -17.35
N ARG A 102 21.07 8.33 -16.43
CA ARG A 102 22.49 8.05 -16.70
C ARG A 102 23.02 6.87 -15.87
N SER A 103 22.11 6.15 -15.20
CA SER A 103 22.41 5.03 -14.29
C SER A 103 21.84 3.70 -14.77
N ASP A 104 21.14 3.68 -15.91
CA ASP A 104 20.40 2.51 -16.44
C ASP A 104 19.21 2.06 -15.57
N ASP A 105 18.88 2.80 -14.51
CA ASP A 105 17.90 2.35 -13.51
C ASP A 105 17.22 3.52 -12.76
N LEU A 106 17.23 4.75 -13.29
CA LEU A 106 16.71 5.93 -12.57
C LEU A 106 15.23 5.73 -12.18
N PHE A 107 14.97 5.73 -10.86
CA PHE A 107 13.62 5.69 -10.32
C PHE A 107 13.15 7.08 -9.92
N MET A 108 12.04 7.53 -10.52
CA MET A 108 11.44 8.83 -10.26
C MET A 108 10.05 8.62 -9.68
N PHE A 109 9.76 9.16 -8.49
CA PHE A 109 8.54 8.79 -7.79
C PHE A 109 7.89 9.91 -6.98
N TYR A 110 6.65 9.65 -6.59
CA TYR A 110 5.95 10.39 -5.56
C TYR A 110 5.51 9.45 -4.43
N ARG A 111 5.48 9.98 -3.21
CA ARG A 111 4.87 9.34 -2.03
C ARG A 111 3.72 10.17 -1.48
N GLY A 112 2.64 9.50 -1.12
CA GLY A 112 1.47 10.11 -0.46
C GLY A 112 1.07 9.32 0.78
N ALA A 113 0.69 10.02 1.86
CA ALA A 113 0.26 9.39 3.10
C ALA A 113 -1.16 8.79 2.97
N LEU A 114 -1.35 7.63 3.58
CA LEU A 114 -2.64 6.97 3.80
C LEU A 114 -2.92 6.98 5.30
N ASP A 115 -3.74 7.93 5.74
CA ASP A 115 -4.09 8.11 7.15
C ASP A 115 -5.39 7.37 7.53
N GLY A 116 -5.65 7.28 8.83
CA GLY A 116 -6.91 6.74 9.36
C GLY A 116 -7.01 5.21 9.29
N LEU A 117 -5.89 4.52 9.10
CA LEU A 117 -5.84 3.07 9.12
C LEU A 117 -5.89 2.54 10.55
N THR A 118 -6.45 1.35 10.74
CA THR A 118 -6.53 0.72 12.07
C THR A 118 -5.13 0.20 12.47
N PRO A 119 -4.51 0.71 13.56
CA PRO A 119 -3.19 0.24 13.99
C PRO A 119 -3.15 -1.28 14.22
N GLY A 120 -2.10 -1.94 13.74
CA GLY A 120 -1.91 -3.38 13.85
C GLY A 120 -2.76 -4.23 12.90
N ALA A 121 -3.66 -3.63 12.11
CA ALA A 121 -4.40 -4.35 11.08
C ALA A 121 -3.49 -4.81 9.94
N ARG A 122 -3.90 -5.89 9.26
CA ARG A 122 -3.27 -6.37 8.04
C ARG A 122 -4.20 -6.16 6.86
N TYR A 123 -3.63 -5.80 5.71
CA TYR A 123 -4.36 -5.64 4.46
C TYR A 123 -3.59 -6.27 3.29
N ALA A 124 -4.32 -6.91 2.38
CA ALA A 124 -3.88 -7.03 0.99
C ALA A 124 -4.16 -5.70 0.28
N ALA A 125 -3.31 -5.32 -0.67
CA ALA A 125 -3.45 -4.07 -1.40
C ALA A 125 -3.52 -4.32 -2.91
N THR A 126 -4.46 -3.67 -3.57
CA THR A 126 -4.55 -3.59 -5.02
C THR A 126 -4.39 -2.13 -5.44
N VAL A 127 -3.56 -1.84 -6.43
CA VAL A 127 -3.20 -0.48 -6.85
C VAL A 127 -3.43 -0.27 -8.34
N SER A 128 -3.82 0.94 -8.72
CA SER A 128 -3.88 1.38 -10.12
C SER A 128 -3.43 2.83 -10.28
N VAL A 129 -2.96 3.16 -11.48
CA VAL A 129 -2.43 4.48 -11.83
C VAL A 129 -2.91 4.86 -13.24
N GLU A 130 -3.28 6.12 -13.41
CA GLU A 130 -3.40 6.77 -14.72
C GLU A 130 -2.24 7.74 -14.89
N ILE A 131 -1.61 7.70 -16.06
CA ILE A 131 -0.57 8.64 -16.46
C ILE A 131 -1.02 9.45 -17.68
N ALA A 132 -0.37 10.59 -17.92
CA ALA A 132 -0.29 11.19 -19.24
C ALA A 132 1.16 11.14 -19.74
N THR A 133 1.33 10.80 -21.01
CA THR A 133 2.62 10.60 -21.67
C THR A 133 2.50 10.92 -23.15
N ASP A 134 3.52 11.54 -23.73
CA ASP A 134 3.65 11.76 -25.17
C ASP A 134 4.63 10.79 -25.84
N THR A 135 5.12 9.80 -25.09
CA THR A 135 6.15 8.87 -25.54
C THR A 135 5.54 7.79 -26.44
N PRO A 136 5.93 7.72 -27.73
CA PRO A 136 5.42 6.71 -28.64
C PRO A 136 5.89 5.30 -28.29
N SER A 137 5.15 4.32 -28.79
CA SER A 137 5.50 2.91 -28.77
C SER A 137 6.44 2.51 -29.90
N GLY A 138 7.18 1.42 -29.70
CA GLY A 138 8.02 0.80 -30.74
C GLY A 138 9.26 1.60 -31.12
N CYS A 139 9.65 2.59 -30.31
CA CYS A 139 10.82 3.40 -30.58
C CYS A 139 12.13 2.71 -30.18
N LEU A 140 13.16 2.90 -31.00
CA LEU A 140 14.53 2.58 -30.61
C LEU A 140 15.06 3.68 -29.67
N GLY A 141 15.74 3.26 -28.61
CA GLY A 141 16.38 4.17 -27.65
C GLY A 141 17.80 3.72 -27.29
N VAL A 142 18.41 4.43 -26.35
CA VAL A 142 19.73 4.13 -25.79
C VAL A 142 19.52 3.43 -24.45
N GLY A 143 20.19 2.31 -24.23
CA GLY A 143 19.93 1.37 -23.13
C GLY A 143 18.64 0.58 -23.32
N GLY A 144 17.52 1.30 -23.39
CA GLY A 144 16.18 0.76 -23.56
C GLY A 144 15.31 1.59 -24.51
N ALA A 145 14.12 1.09 -24.81
CA ALA A 145 13.12 1.84 -25.58
C ALA A 145 12.51 2.94 -24.71
N PRO A 146 12.30 4.17 -25.23
CA PRO A 146 11.79 5.29 -24.42
C PRO A 146 10.41 5.02 -23.82
N GLY A 147 9.56 4.24 -24.52
CA GLY A 147 8.22 3.89 -24.05
C GLY A 147 8.20 2.60 -23.23
N GLU A 148 8.85 1.54 -23.72
CA GLU A 148 8.71 0.19 -23.20
C GLU A 148 9.75 -0.18 -22.13
N SER A 149 10.86 0.56 -22.02
CA SER A 149 11.87 0.36 -20.97
C SER A 149 11.71 1.35 -19.81
N VAL A 150 10.60 2.08 -19.75
CA VAL A 150 10.23 2.91 -18.60
C VAL A 150 8.98 2.31 -17.97
N TRP A 151 9.12 1.76 -16.77
CA TRP A 151 8.11 0.96 -16.11
C TRP A 151 7.41 1.76 -15.03
N ILE A 152 6.08 1.86 -15.11
CA ILE A 152 5.29 2.43 -14.03
C ILE A 152 5.13 1.39 -12.93
N LYS A 153 5.49 1.78 -11.71
CA LYS A 153 5.39 0.98 -10.50
C LYS A 153 4.51 1.67 -9.47
N ALA A 154 3.78 0.88 -8.71
CA ALA A 154 3.00 1.38 -7.57
C ALA A 154 3.01 0.38 -6.42
N GLY A 155 2.85 0.88 -5.20
CA GLY A 155 2.97 0.06 -4.01
C GLY A 155 2.43 0.72 -2.76
N VAL A 156 2.24 -0.06 -1.70
CA VAL A 156 1.80 0.43 -0.39
C VAL A 156 2.75 -0.07 0.67
N THR A 157 3.21 0.83 1.53
CA THR A 157 4.26 0.53 2.51
C THR A 157 3.94 1.10 3.88
N ALA A 158 4.36 0.37 4.93
CA ALA A 158 4.20 0.80 6.32
C ALA A 158 5.23 1.85 6.74
N VAL A 159 6.36 1.89 6.03
CA VAL A 159 7.43 2.88 6.21
C VAL A 159 7.33 3.92 5.10
N GLU A 160 7.73 5.16 5.37
CA GLU A 160 7.77 6.19 4.32
C GLU A 160 8.79 5.79 3.23
N PRO A 161 8.42 5.75 1.94
CA PRO A 161 9.35 5.54 0.84
C PRO A 161 10.31 6.72 0.76
N LEU A 162 11.60 6.47 0.95
CA LEU A 162 12.64 7.48 0.99
C LEU A 162 13.81 7.04 0.13
N THR A 163 14.47 8.05 -0.45
CA THR A 163 15.79 7.89 -1.03
C THR A 163 16.83 7.88 0.08
N VAL A 164 17.63 6.83 0.13
CA VAL A 164 18.70 6.62 1.12
C VAL A 164 20.02 6.31 0.42
N SER A 165 21.13 6.81 0.96
CA SER A 165 22.45 6.50 0.40
C SER A 165 22.95 5.14 0.89
N ASP A 166 23.47 4.32 -0.03
CA ASP A 166 24.22 3.10 0.29
C ASP A 166 25.75 3.30 0.29
N GLY A 167 26.18 4.54 0.10
CA GLY A 167 27.58 4.95 -0.06
C GLY A 167 28.01 5.19 -1.52
N SER A 168 27.46 4.43 -2.48
CA SER A 168 27.76 4.58 -3.91
C SER A 168 26.59 5.16 -4.71
N TYR A 169 25.37 4.80 -4.32
CA TYR A 169 24.13 5.20 -4.95
C TYR A 169 23.17 5.78 -3.91
N LEU A 170 22.25 6.61 -4.41
CA LEU A 170 20.99 6.91 -3.77
C LEU A 170 20.01 5.81 -4.20
N ARG A 171 19.41 5.10 -3.25
CA ARG A 171 18.58 3.91 -3.46
C ARG A 171 17.26 4.06 -2.73
N MET A 172 16.27 3.26 -3.11
CA MET A 172 15.02 3.15 -2.34
C MET A 172 15.26 2.43 -1.00
N ASN A 173 14.61 2.89 0.07
CA ASN A 173 14.54 2.17 1.34
C ASN A 173 13.46 1.06 1.39
N VAL A 174 12.72 0.90 0.29
CA VAL A 174 11.68 -0.12 0.09
C VAL A 174 11.97 -0.91 -1.18
N ASP A 175 11.59 -2.18 -1.20
CA ASP A 175 11.84 -3.08 -2.32
C ASP A 175 10.85 -2.83 -3.47
N ILE A 176 11.33 -2.09 -4.47
CA ILE A 176 10.59 -1.81 -5.72
C ILE A 176 10.93 -2.79 -6.85
N GLY A 177 11.85 -3.73 -6.64
CA GLY A 177 12.46 -4.53 -7.71
C GLY A 177 13.39 -3.67 -8.58
N SER A 178 13.48 -4.00 -9.87
CA SER A 178 14.23 -3.18 -10.86
C SER A 178 13.64 -3.38 -12.25
N GLN A 179 13.45 -2.27 -12.97
CA GLN A 179 12.90 -2.18 -14.30
C GLN A 179 11.59 -3.01 -14.44
N SER A 180 11.58 -4.03 -15.30
CA SER A 180 10.41 -4.87 -15.57
C SER A 180 10.06 -5.85 -14.46
N ASN A 181 10.86 -5.91 -13.38
CA ASN A 181 10.65 -6.82 -12.27
C ASN A 181 10.02 -6.07 -11.09
N SER A 182 8.88 -6.57 -10.63
CA SER A 182 8.24 -6.11 -9.41
C SER A 182 9.09 -6.44 -8.18
N GLY A 183 9.10 -5.53 -7.22
CA GLY A 183 9.56 -5.82 -5.86
C GLY A 183 8.43 -6.34 -5.00
N THR A 184 8.77 -6.71 -3.77
CA THR A 184 7.76 -7.10 -2.78
C THR A 184 6.86 -5.94 -2.38
N GLN A 185 7.37 -4.70 -2.41
CA GLN A 185 6.64 -3.52 -1.94
C GLN A 185 6.09 -2.63 -3.06
N ALA A 186 6.53 -2.82 -4.31
CA ALA A 186 5.94 -2.16 -5.48
C ALA A 186 5.83 -3.11 -6.67
N VAL A 187 4.65 -3.14 -7.28
CA VAL A 187 4.33 -3.95 -8.45
C VAL A 187 4.47 -3.13 -9.73
N VAL A 188 4.94 -3.77 -10.80
CA VAL A 188 4.92 -3.21 -12.15
C VAL A 188 3.48 -3.19 -12.68
N LEU A 189 3.00 -2.01 -13.06
CA LEU A 189 1.68 -1.80 -13.65
C LEU A 189 1.71 -1.84 -15.18
N GLY A 190 2.85 -1.53 -15.78
CA GLY A 190 3.05 -1.45 -17.23
C GLY A 190 4.14 -0.44 -17.58
N ASN A 191 4.14 0.04 -18.81
CA ASN A 191 5.14 0.98 -19.32
C ASN A 191 4.53 2.32 -19.78
N VAL A 192 5.37 3.29 -20.12
CA VAL A 192 4.93 4.66 -20.48
C VAL A 192 4.60 4.87 -21.96
N ALA A 193 4.75 3.87 -22.81
CA ALA A 193 4.39 3.98 -24.23
C ALA A 193 2.90 4.32 -24.40
N ASN A 194 2.58 5.36 -25.17
CA ASN A 194 1.20 5.70 -25.55
C ASN A 194 0.75 4.90 -26.79
N SER A 195 -0.37 5.30 -27.40
CA SER A 195 -0.96 4.59 -28.55
C SER A 195 -0.31 4.90 -29.90
N ARG A 196 0.63 5.86 -29.95
CA ARG A 196 1.29 6.30 -31.18
C ARG A 196 2.43 5.36 -31.54
N ALA A 197 2.59 5.07 -32.84
CA ALA A 197 3.80 4.43 -33.35
C ALA A 197 4.96 5.43 -33.36
N CYS A 198 6.20 4.93 -33.37
CA CYS A 198 7.39 5.78 -33.29
C CYS A 198 7.50 6.80 -34.43
N GLU A 199 6.97 6.47 -35.60
CA GLU A 199 7.00 7.32 -36.80
C GLU A 199 5.90 8.40 -36.79
N GLU A 200 4.93 8.30 -35.87
CA GLU A 200 3.88 9.30 -35.72
C GLU A 200 4.36 10.52 -34.91
N PRO A 201 3.76 11.71 -35.12
CA PRO A 201 4.01 12.86 -34.26
C PRO A 201 3.71 12.55 -32.79
N ARG A 202 4.61 12.95 -31.90
CA ARG A 202 4.39 12.88 -30.44
C ARG A 202 3.12 13.64 -30.07
N ARG A 203 2.34 13.07 -29.16
CA ARG A 203 1.10 13.65 -28.67
C ARG A 203 0.82 13.16 -27.26
N TRP A 204 0.53 14.09 -26.36
CA TRP A 204 0.11 13.75 -25.00
C TRP A 204 -1.22 13.00 -25.02
N GLU A 205 -1.21 11.82 -24.41
CA GLU A 205 -2.35 10.93 -24.27
C GLU A 205 -2.41 10.41 -22.83
N THR A 206 -3.62 10.19 -22.33
CA THR A 206 -3.82 9.51 -21.04
C THR A 206 -3.79 8.01 -21.23
N LYS A 207 -3.20 7.30 -20.27
CA LYS A 207 -3.11 5.84 -20.24
C LYS A 207 -3.46 5.37 -18.84
N ALA A 208 -4.58 4.68 -18.71
CA ALA A 208 -4.94 3.96 -17.49
C ALA A 208 -4.23 2.61 -17.47
N LEU A 209 -3.48 2.35 -16.41
CA LEU A 209 -2.84 1.06 -16.18
C LEU A 209 -3.74 0.21 -15.30
N ALA A 210 -3.83 -1.08 -15.63
CA ALA A 210 -4.73 -2.01 -14.96
C ALA A 210 -4.36 -2.17 -13.48
N GLU A 211 -5.38 -2.48 -12.67
CA GLU A 211 -5.20 -2.83 -11.27
C GLU A 211 -4.29 -4.05 -11.11
N GLN A 212 -3.37 -3.98 -10.16
CA GLN A 212 -2.46 -5.07 -9.81
C GLN A 212 -2.37 -5.22 -8.29
N ASP A 213 -2.21 -6.45 -7.83
CA ASP A 213 -1.98 -6.74 -6.42
C ASP A 213 -0.53 -6.43 -6.03
N VAL A 214 -0.36 -5.75 -4.90
CA VAL A 214 0.95 -5.55 -4.28
C VAL A 214 1.37 -6.86 -3.60
N PRO A 215 2.58 -7.41 -3.88
CA PRO A 215 2.94 -8.73 -3.38
C PRO A 215 3.02 -8.85 -1.85
N ALA A 216 3.51 -7.82 -1.16
CA ALA A 216 3.58 -7.81 0.29
C ALA A 216 2.27 -7.36 0.95
N SER A 217 1.87 -8.05 2.01
CA SER A 217 0.78 -7.59 2.88
C SER A 217 1.22 -6.35 3.67
N LEU A 218 0.35 -5.35 3.76
CA LEU A 218 0.54 -4.19 4.63
C LEU A 218 0.24 -4.56 6.09
N LEU A 219 1.17 -4.31 7.00
CA LEU A 219 0.93 -4.28 8.45
C LEU A 219 0.93 -2.83 8.92
N VAL A 220 -0.20 -2.33 9.40
CA VAL A 220 -0.35 -0.92 9.79
C VAL A 220 0.43 -0.63 11.07
N PRO A 221 1.34 0.37 11.07
CA PRO A 221 2.07 0.78 12.27
C PRO A 221 1.18 1.34 13.39
N PRO A 222 1.73 1.54 14.60
CA PRO A 222 0.99 2.09 15.75
C PRO A 222 0.37 3.48 15.54
N ASP A 223 0.91 4.28 14.61
CA ASP A 223 0.41 5.61 14.29
C ASP A 223 -0.75 5.62 13.29
N GLY A 224 -1.15 4.44 12.78
CA GLY A 224 -2.28 4.30 11.87
C GLY A 224 -2.03 4.85 10.47
N ARG A 225 -0.76 4.95 10.04
CA ARG A 225 -0.39 5.51 8.73
C ARG A 225 0.34 4.50 7.85
N ALA A 226 0.06 4.56 6.56
CA ALA A 226 0.84 3.90 5.53
C ALA A 226 1.14 4.90 4.41
N TRP A 227 1.83 4.44 3.37
CA TRP A 227 2.27 5.28 2.26
C TRP A 227 1.98 4.61 0.93
N LEU A 228 1.36 5.36 0.03
CA LEU A 228 1.24 5.02 -1.38
C LEU A 228 2.49 5.54 -2.11
N LEU A 229 3.18 4.62 -2.78
CA LEU A 229 4.27 4.90 -3.71
C LEU A 229 3.74 4.79 -5.13
N ILE A 230 3.98 5.79 -5.97
CA ILE A 230 3.79 5.73 -7.43
C ILE A 230 5.04 6.27 -8.11
N GLY A 231 5.54 5.60 -9.14
CA GLY A 231 6.79 6.01 -9.77
C GLY A 231 7.04 5.38 -11.13
N ALA A 232 8.10 5.85 -11.78
CA ALA A 232 8.60 5.36 -13.04
C ALA A 232 10.04 4.90 -12.86
N ASP A 233 10.31 3.64 -13.20
CA ASP A 233 11.61 2.98 -13.17
C ASP A 233 12.15 2.91 -14.61
N SER A 234 13.16 3.73 -14.90
CA SER A 234 13.65 3.96 -16.25
C SER A 234 14.94 3.16 -16.52
N GLY A 235 14.88 2.24 -17.47
CA GLY A 235 16.03 1.69 -18.18
C GLY A 235 16.33 2.40 -19.50
N PHE A 236 15.59 3.47 -19.84
CA PHE A 236 15.88 4.31 -20.99
C PHE A 236 16.92 5.36 -20.57
N GLU A 237 18.14 5.29 -21.09
CA GLU A 237 19.30 6.12 -20.71
C GLU A 237 19.24 7.56 -21.29
N SER A 238 18.06 8.18 -21.24
CA SER A 238 17.85 9.55 -21.69
C SER A 238 16.66 10.18 -20.96
N LEU A 239 16.17 11.30 -21.47
CA LEU A 239 15.10 12.07 -20.87
C LEU A 239 13.77 11.31 -20.88
N THR A 240 13.24 11.06 -19.69
CA THR A 240 11.87 10.61 -19.48
C THR A 240 11.05 11.75 -18.89
N GLN A 241 9.83 11.96 -19.40
CA GLN A 241 8.88 12.95 -18.91
C GLN A 241 7.47 12.33 -18.89
N LEU A 242 6.78 12.44 -17.76
CA LEU A 242 5.39 12.02 -17.66
C LEU A 242 4.62 12.78 -16.58
N TYR A 243 3.31 12.59 -16.58
CA TYR A 243 2.43 13.09 -15.54
C TYR A 243 1.69 11.92 -14.89
N PHE A 244 1.58 11.92 -13.56
CA PHE A 244 0.62 11.08 -12.86
C PHE A 244 -0.69 11.86 -12.72
N THR A 245 -1.76 11.36 -13.32
CA THR A 245 -3.06 12.04 -13.38
C THR A 245 -4.06 11.47 -12.38
N ARG A 246 -3.94 10.20 -12.03
CA ARG A 246 -4.74 9.54 -10.98
C ARG A 246 -3.96 8.40 -10.33
N ALA A 247 -4.19 8.16 -9.05
CA ALA A 247 -3.80 6.94 -8.39
C ALA A 247 -4.95 6.40 -7.52
N SER A 248 -5.05 5.08 -7.38
CA SER A 248 -6.01 4.43 -6.50
C SER A 248 -5.36 3.27 -5.76
N VAL A 249 -5.80 3.06 -4.53
CA VAL A 249 -5.44 1.89 -3.72
C VAL A 249 -6.67 1.37 -2.99
N THR A 250 -6.88 0.06 -3.09
CA THR A 250 -7.88 -0.68 -2.32
C THR A 250 -7.16 -1.55 -1.30
N LEU A 251 -7.44 -1.35 -0.02
CA LEU A 251 -6.93 -2.14 1.09
C LEU A 251 -8.02 -3.11 1.55
N THR A 252 -7.80 -4.40 1.31
CA THR A 252 -8.75 -5.47 1.63
C THR A 252 -8.27 -6.20 2.88
N PRO A 253 -9.06 -6.25 3.96
CA PRO A 253 -8.75 -7.08 5.11
C PRO A 253 -8.63 -8.56 4.73
N PRO A 254 -7.84 -9.37 5.46
CA PRO A 254 -7.70 -10.80 5.22
C PRO A 254 -9.00 -11.59 5.45
#